data_AF-A0A021VVU3-F1
#
_entry.id   AF-A0A021VVU3-F1
#
_cell.length_a   1.000
_cell.length_b   1.000
_cell.length_c   1.000
_cell.angle_alpha   90.00
_cell.angle_beta   90.00
_cell.angle_gamma   90.00
#
_symmetry.space_group_name_H-M   'P 1'
#
loop_
_entity.id
_entity.type
_entity.pdbx_description
1 polymer ?
#
loop_
_entity_poly.entity_id
_entity_poly.type
_entity_poly.pdbx_seq_one_letter_code
_entity_poly.pdbx_strand_id
1 'polypeptide(L)'
;MMSSSWTSPAGVLTEDAEPGWAGIWTLTHAASRAALRLADALPLIDALDVIYAAADLREAQDNLEWAHPALPARCAAVDLGPLESDEGFTRGRRVLGQLTTAALDRASDLFDAELTIADVLTLAEVEAALRRARDKILGAGP
;
A
#
# COMPACT_ATOMS: atom_id res chain seq x y z
N MET A 1 -24.34 6.70 -15.45
CA MET A 1 -23.43 7.05 -14.34
C MET A 1 -22.34 5.99 -14.37
N MET A 2 -21.12 6.33 -14.78
CA MET A 2 -20.05 5.32 -14.88
C MET A 2 -19.57 5.00 -13.47
N SER A 3 -19.86 3.77 -13.06
CA SER A 3 -19.44 3.16 -11.79
C SER A 3 -17.95 2.84 -11.91
N SER A 4 -17.10 3.48 -11.11
CA SER A 4 -15.68 3.14 -11.03
C SER A 4 -15.41 2.48 -9.68
N SER A 5 -15.35 1.15 -9.72
CA SER A 5 -14.81 0.32 -8.64
C SER A 5 -13.36 0.71 -8.32
N TRP A 6 -12.90 0.48 -7.09
CA TRP A 6 -11.47 0.61 -6.75
C TRP A 6 -10.57 -0.30 -7.61
N THR A 7 -11.12 -1.37 -8.17
CA THR A 7 -10.37 -2.36 -8.96
C THR A 7 -9.68 -1.76 -10.18
N SER A 8 -10.38 -0.93 -10.97
CA SER A 8 -9.79 -0.34 -12.17
C SER A 8 -8.64 0.65 -11.87
N PRO A 9 -8.79 1.65 -10.98
CA PRO A 9 -7.69 2.55 -10.66
C PRO A 9 -6.57 1.84 -9.91
N ALA A 10 -6.86 0.82 -9.09
CA ALA A 10 -5.81 0.00 -8.47
C ALA A 10 -5.01 -0.80 -9.51
N GLY A 11 -5.68 -1.40 -10.50
CA GLY A 11 -5.01 -2.13 -11.59
C GLY A 11 -4.05 -1.23 -12.38
N VAL A 12 -4.54 -0.05 -12.80
CA VAL A 12 -3.71 0.97 -13.46
C VAL A 12 -2.52 1.34 -12.57
N LEU A 13 -2.75 1.56 -11.27
CA LEU A 13 -1.66 1.93 -10.37
C LEU A 13 -0.61 0.83 -10.22
N THR A 14 -1.02 -0.45 -10.13
CA THR A 14 -0.08 -1.57 -10.03
C THR A 14 0.76 -1.75 -11.30
N GLU A 15 0.18 -1.48 -12.47
CA GLU A 15 0.85 -1.59 -13.76
C GLU A 15 1.80 -0.40 -14.01
N ASP A 16 1.32 0.82 -13.77
CA ASP A 16 1.99 2.05 -14.20
C ASP A 16 2.88 2.70 -13.14
N ALA A 17 2.86 2.24 -11.88
CA ALA A 17 3.74 2.78 -10.85
C ALA A 17 5.21 2.76 -11.33
N GLU A 18 5.98 3.81 -11.05
CA GLU A 18 7.40 3.90 -11.45
C GLU A 18 8.25 2.81 -10.77
N PRO A 19 9.34 2.32 -11.38
CA PRO A 19 10.27 1.45 -10.68
C PRO A 19 10.98 2.17 -9.52
N GLY A 20 11.47 1.39 -8.54
CA GLY A 20 12.23 1.90 -7.40
C GLY A 20 11.41 2.68 -6.37
N TRP A 21 12.08 3.56 -5.62
CA TRP A 21 11.52 4.26 -4.45
C TRP A 21 10.20 5.00 -4.71
N ALA A 22 10.06 5.61 -5.88
CA ALA A 22 8.86 6.37 -6.24
C ALA A 22 7.62 5.48 -6.37
N GLY A 23 7.75 4.29 -6.99
CA GLY A 23 6.66 3.33 -7.08
C GLY A 23 6.29 2.71 -5.75
N ILE A 24 7.30 2.34 -4.95
CA ILE A 24 7.07 1.80 -3.60
C ILE A 24 6.26 2.83 -2.81
N TRP A 25 6.70 4.09 -2.76
CA TRP A 25 5.99 5.14 -2.03
C TRP A 25 4.56 5.37 -2.56
N THR A 26 4.38 5.42 -3.88
CA THR A 26 3.06 5.67 -4.49
C THR A 26 2.07 4.56 -4.16
N LEU A 27 2.50 3.30 -4.28
CA LEU A 27 1.67 2.13 -3.99
C LEU A 27 1.36 2.02 -2.49
N THR A 28 2.35 2.23 -1.62
CA THR A 28 2.17 2.24 -0.16
C THR A 28 1.24 3.38 0.27
N HIS A 29 1.38 4.57 -0.31
CA HIS A 29 0.50 5.70 -0.03
C HIS A 29 -0.96 5.37 -0.38
N ALA A 30 -1.21 4.91 -1.61
CA ALA A 30 -2.54 4.55 -2.07
C ALA A 30 -3.16 3.43 -1.20
N ALA A 31 -2.37 2.41 -0.85
CA ALA A 31 -2.80 1.33 0.04
C ALA A 31 -3.17 1.86 1.44
N SER A 32 -2.35 2.74 2.02
CA SER A 32 -2.62 3.32 3.35
C SER A 32 -3.92 4.13 3.36
N ARG A 33 -4.14 4.98 2.34
CA ARG A 33 -5.36 5.77 2.19
C ARG A 33 -6.60 4.90 1.99
N ALA A 34 -6.48 3.87 1.15
CA ALA A 34 -7.56 2.91 0.94
C ALA A 34 -7.86 2.09 2.20
N ALA A 35 -6.84 1.74 3.01
CA ALA A 35 -7.03 0.98 4.23
C ALA A 35 -7.82 1.78 5.27
N LEU A 36 -7.48 3.06 5.46
CA LEU A 36 -8.25 3.95 6.34
C LEU A 36 -9.71 4.07 5.90
N ARG A 37 -9.96 4.24 4.59
CA ARG A 37 -11.35 4.29 4.07
C ARG A 37 -12.11 3.00 4.26
N LEU A 38 -11.45 1.86 4.06
CA LEU A 38 -12.08 0.56 4.27
C LEU A 38 -12.41 0.37 5.75
N ALA A 39 -11.51 0.75 6.66
CA ALA A 39 -11.76 0.70 8.10
C ALA A 39 -12.96 1.57 8.51
N ASP A 40 -13.08 2.79 7.97
CA ASP A 40 -14.21 3.69 8.23
C ASP A 40 -15.56 3.12 7.75
N ALA A 41 -15.54 2.24 6.74
CA ALA A 41 -16.74 1.61 6.18
C ALA A 41 -17.18 0.33 6.90
N LEU A 42 -16.45 -0.13 7.92
CA LEU A 42 -16.67 -1.41 8.59
C LEU A 42 -17.16 -1.27 10.03
N PRO A 43 -17.92 -2.27 10.54
CA PRO A 43 -18.09 -2.44 11.97
C PRO A 43 -16.73 -2.59 12.66
N LEU A 44 -16.59 -2.02 13.87
CA LEU A 44 -15.30 -1.96 14.58
C LEU A 44 -14.58 -3.32 14.67
N ILE A 45 -15.31 -4.40 14.93
CA ILE A 45 -14.71 -5.73 15.09
C ILE A 45 -14.05 -6.23 13.80
N ASP A 46 -14.62 -5.91 12.64
CA ASP A 46 -14.10 -6.27 11.32
C ASP A 46 -13.04 -5.28 10.83
N ALA A 47 -13.04 -4.06 11.39
CA ALA A 47 -12.11 -2.99 11.03
C ALA A 47 -10.73 -3.14 11.68
N LEU A 48 -10.60 -3.84 12.81
CA LEU A 48 -9.36 -3.88 13.60
C LEU A 48 -8.13 -4.31 12.78
N ASP A 49 -8.24 -5.40 12.02
CA ASP A 49 -7.12 -5.86 11.17
C ASP A 49 -6.74 -4.83 10.11
N VAL A 50 -7.74 -4.15 9.54
CA VAL A 50 -7.54 -3.11 8.52
C VAL A 50 -6.90 -1.86 9.13
N ILE A 51 -7.28 -1.48 10.35
CA ILE A 51 -6.67 -0.36 11.09
C ILE A 51 -5.20 -0.65 11.38
N TYR A 52 -4.88 -1.86 11.86
CA TYR A 52 -3.50 -2.24 12.12
C TYR A 52 -2.69 -2.35 10.82
N ALA A 53 -3.28 -2.84 9.73
CA ALA A 53 -2.64 -2.82 8.43
C ALA A 53 -2.37 -1.38 7.93
N ALA A 54 -3.32 -0.46 8.14
CA ALA A 54 -3.13 0.95 7.80
C ALA A 54 -1.96 1.57 8.59
N ALA A 55 -1.79 1.19 9.85
CA ALA A 55 -0.67 1.63 10.68
C ALA A 55 0.68 1.11 10.16
N ASP A 56 0.78 -0.18 9.81
CA ASP A 56 2.00 -0.73 9.20
C ASP A 56 2.31 -0.06 7.84
N LEU A 57 1.29 0.20 7.02
CA LEU A 57 1.46 0.92 5.75
C LEU A 57 1.95 2.35 5.98
N ARG A 58 1.49 3.01 7.05
CA ARG A 58 1.97 4.35 7.40
C ARG A 58 3.40 4.31 7.90
N GLU A 59 3.78 3.32 8.72
CA GLU A 59 5.16 3.12 9.16
C GLU A 59 6.10 2.93 7.95
N ALA A 60 5.73 2.08 6.99
CA ALA A 60 6.47 1.91 5.75
C ALA A 60 6.63 3.25 5.00
N GLN A 61 5.56 4.05 4.93
CA GLN A 61 5.59 5.36 4.31
C GLN A 61 6.51 6.34 5.05
N ASP A 62 6.44 6.39 6.39
CA ASP A 62 7.27 7.27 7.22
C ASP A 62 8.76 6.95 7.04
N ASN A 63 9.12 5.67 6.97
CA ASN A 63 10.50 5.23 6.72
C ASN A 63 10.98 5.66 5.32
N LEU A 64 10.14 5.53 4.30
CA LEU A 64 10.44 6.01 2.94
C LEU A 64 10.64 7.53 2.90
N GLU A 65 9.74 8.28 3.57
CA GLU A 65 9.77 9.74 3.61
C GLU A 65 10.98 10.25 4.41
N TRP A 66 11.39 9.52 5.45
CA TRP A 66 12.59 9.83 6.21
C TRP A 66 13.87 9.62 5.39
N ALA A 67 14.01 8.46 4.74
CA ALA A 67 15.20 8.13 3.94
C ALA A 67 15.28 8.92 2.63
N HIS A 68 14.13 9.22 2.03
CA HIS A 68 14.04 9.96 0.78
C HIS A 68 13.02 11.13 0.88
N PRO A 69 13.41 12.26 1.50
CA PRO A 69 12.49 13.38 1.79
C PRO A 69 11.85 14.05 0.58
N ALA A 70 12.40 13.83 -0.62
CA ALA A 70 11.84 14.37 -1.86
C ALA A 70 10.64 13.58 -2.40
N LEU A 71 10.37 12.36 -1.91
CA LEU A 71 9.32 11.50 -2.46
C LEU A 71 7.91 12.14 -2.39
N PRO A 72 7.44 12.70 -1.26
CA PRO A 72 6.10 13.29 -1.21
C PRO A 72 5.89 14.46 -2.16
N ALA A 73 6.95 15.20 -2.49
CA ALA A 73 6.89 16.33 -3.41
C ALA A 73 6.98 15.91 -4.88
N ARG A 74 7.54 14.74 -5.17
CA ARG A 74 7.80 14.25 -6.53
C ARG A 74 6.78 13.23 -7.02
N CYS A 75 6.22 12.44 -6.12
CA CYS A 75 5.35 11.33 -6.44
C CYS A 75 3.87 11.74 -6.39
N ALA A 76 3.03 11.07 -7.16
CA ALA A 76 1.59 11.29 -7.11
C ALA A 76 1.02 10.66 -5.83
N ALA A 77 0.42 11.48 -4.96
CA ALA A 77 -0.34 11.03 -3.80
C ALA A 77 -1.71 10.49 -4.25
N VAL A 78 -1.71 9.28 -4.83
CA VAL A 78 -2.90 8.68 -5.45
C VAL A 78 -3.93 8.29 -4.40
N ASP A 79 -5.17 8.66 -4.67
CA ASP A 79 -6.30 8.43 -3.80
C ASP A 79 -7.45 7.75 -4.56
N LEU A 80 -7.81 6.51 -4.18
CA LEU A 80 -8.78 5.70 -4.95
C LEU A 80 -10.24 6.15 -4.86
N GLY A 81 -10.51 7.24 -4.14
CA GLY A 81 -11.87 7.69 -3.84
C GLY A 81 -12.61 6.83 -2.80
N PRO A 82 -13.88 7.15 -2.50
CA PRO A 82 -14.70 6.36 -1.57
C PRO A 82 -14.91 4.94 -2.09
N LEU A 83 -15.03 3.97 -1.17
CA LEU A 83 -15.48 2.62 -1.52
C LEU A 83 -17.01 2.64 -1.66
N GLU A 84 -17.55 2.20 -2.78
CA GLU A 84 -19.00 2.08 -2.93
C GLU A 84 -19.54 0.91 -2.10
N SER A 85 -20.74 1.07 -1.53
CA SER A 85 -21.38 0.12 -0.59
C SER A 85 -21.50 -1.30 -1.16
N ASP A 86 -21.62 -1.40 -2.48
CA ASP A 86 -21.95 -2.65 -3.18
C ASP A 86 -20.70 -3.46 -3.55
N GLU A 87 -19.50 -2.87 -3.45
CA GLU A 87 -18.23 -3.56 -3.71
C GLU A 87 -17.89 -4.58 -2.60
N GLY A 88 -18.35 -4.29 -1.38
CA GLY A 88 -18.19 -5.16 -0.22
C GLY A 88 -16.77 -5.22 0.34
N PHE A 89 -16.70 -5.49 1.64
CA PHE A 89 -15.48 -5.69 2.42
C PHE A 89 -14.43 -6.57 1.72
N THR A 90 -14.85 -7.70 1.15
CA THR A 90 -13.98 -8.68 0.50
C THR A 90 -13.24 -8.09 -0.70
N ARG A 91 -13.89 -7.26 -1.51
CA ARG A 91 -13.24 -6.63 -2.66
C ARG A 91 -12.27 -5.55 -2.22
N GLY A 92 -12.64 -4.74 -1.22
CA GLY A 92 -11.74 -3.76 -0.62
C GLY A 92 -10.45 -4.40 -0.11
N ARG A 93 -10.56 -5.50 0.67
CA ARG A 93 -9.38 -6.27 1.12
C ARG A 93 -8.55 -6.83 -0.02
N ARG A 94 -9.18 -7.30 -1.10
CA ARG A 94 -8.45 -7.77 -2.30
C ARG A 94 -7.64 -6.65 -2.94
N VAL A 95 -8.24 -5.48 -3.13
CA VAL A 95 -7.54 -4.32 -3.71
C VAL A 95 -6.36 -3.89 -2.83
N LEU A 96 -6.56 -3.83 -1.51
CA LEU A 96 -5.46 -3.56 -0.57
C LEU A 96 -4.34 -4.60 -0.70
N GLY A 97 -4.70 -5.88 -0.77
CA GLY A 97 -3.73 -6.95 -0.96
C GLY A 97 -2.95 -6.82 -2.26
N GLN A 98 -3.60 -6.41 -3.35
CA GLN A 98 -2.98 -6.16 -4.65
C GLN A 98 -1.97 -5.01 -4.58
N LEU A 99 -2.36 -3.87 -4.02
CA LEU A 99 -1.48 -2.70 -3.90
C LEU A 99 -0.26 -3.00 -3.01
N THR A 100 -0.48 -3.62 -1.84
CA THR A 100 0.59 -3.97 -0.91
C THR A 100 1.53 -5.02 -1.52
N THR A 101 1.00 -5.98 -2.27
CA THR A 101 1.83 -6.98 -2.98
C THR A 101 2.65 -6.32 -4.08
N ALA A 102 2.05 -5.45 -4.90
CA ALA A 102 2.81 -4.72 -5.91
C ALA A 102 3.92 -3.86 -5.29
N ALA A 103 3.68 -3.23 -4.13
CA ALA A 103 4.72 -2.48 -3.42
C ALA A 103 5.87 -3.39 -2.95
N LEU A 104 5.57 -4.60 -2.47
CA LEU A 104 6.56 -5.61 -2.10
C LEU A 104 7.35 -6.12 -3.31
N ASP A 105 6.69 -6.31 -4.45
CA ASP A 105 7.36 -6.72 -5.69
C ASP A 105 8.34 -5.62 -6.13
N ARG A 106 7.94 -4.33 -6.09
CA ARG A 106 8.85 -3.22 -6.38
C ARG A 106 10.00 -3.09 -5.39
N ALA A 107 9.76 -3.37 -4.11
CA ALA A 107 10.82 -3.40 -3.11
C ALA A 107 11.81 -4.54 -3.40
N SER A 108 11.30 -5.71 -3.80
CA SER A 108 12.12 -6.87 -4.17
C SER A 108 12.97 -6.57 -5.40
N ASP A 109 12.40 -5.98 -6.45
CA ASP A 109 13.14 -5.57 -7.66
C ASP A 109 14.24 -4.55 -7.34
N LEU A 110 14.03 -3.69 -6.34
CA LEU A 110 14.99 -2.66 -5.96
C LEU A 110 16.20 -3.23 -5.21
N PHE A 111 16.08 -4.38 -4.54
CA PHE A 111 17.21 -5.04 -3.89
C PHE A 111 18.30 -5.49 -4.88
N ASP A 112 17.93 -5.70 -6.15
CA ASP A 112 18.89 -6.05 -7.20
C ASP A 112 19.68 -4.85 -7.73
N ALA A 113 19.38 -3.63 -7.27
CA ALA A 113 20.09 -2.41 -7.63
C ALA A 113 21.33 -2.16 -6.75
N GLU A 114 22.23 -1.31 -7.23
CA GLU A 114 23.36 -0.85 -6.43
C GLU A 114 22.87 0.18 -5.38
N LEU A 115 22.71 -0.30 -4.14
CA LEU A 115 22.18 0.48 -3.02
C LEU A 115 23.26 0.76 -1.97
N THR A 116 23.13 1.88 -1.26
CA THR A 116 23.95 2.12 -0.06
C THR A 116 23.50 1.20 1.09
N ILE A 117 24.35 1.03 2.11
CA ILE A 117 23.96 0.25 3.30
C ILE A 117 22.72 0.86 3.98
N ALA A 118 22.61 2.19 4.00
CA ALA A 118 21.45 2.88 4.57
C ALA A 118 20.18 2.56 3.78
N ASP A 119 20.26 2.59 2.45
CA ASP A 119 19.16 2.23 1.56
C ASP A 119 18.70 0.78 1.76
N VAL A 120 19.64 -0.16 1.92
CA VAL A 120 19.33 -1.57 2.20
C VAL A 120 18.58 -1.74 3.51
N LEU A 121 18.99 -1.02 4.57
CA LEU A 121 18.31 -1.07 5.87
C LEU A 121 16.90 -0.49 5.79
N THR A 122 16.75 0.68 5.15
CA THR A 122 15.43 1.28 4.91
C THR A 122 14.54 0.34 4.12
N LEU A 123 15.05 -0.28 3.05
CA LEU A 123 14.26 -1.18 2.22
C LEU A 123 13.80 -2.42 3.01
N ALA A 124 14.66 -2.98 3.86
CA ALA A 124 14.32 -4.10 4.73
C ALA A 124 13.22 -3.74 5.77
N GLU A 125 13.29 -2.54 6.36
CA GLU A 125 12.28 -2.04 7.30
C GLU A 125 10.93 -1.82 6.60
N VAL A 126 10.95 -1.20 5.42
CA VAL A 126 9.77 -0.98 4.58
C VAL A 126 9.15 -2.32 4.18
N GLU A 127 9.95 -3.27 3.71
CA GLU A 127 9.46 -4.60 3.32
C GLU A 127 8.83 -5.35 4.50
N ALA A 128 9.46 -5.31 5.68
CA ALA A 128 8.92 -5.93 6.89
C ALA A 128 7.55 -5.34 7.27
N ALA A 129 7.40 -4.02 7.22
CA ALA A 129 6.13 -3.34 7.48
C ALA A 129 5.07 -3.70 6.43
N LEU A 130 5.42 -3.69 5.14
CA LEU A 130 4.51 -4.10 4.06
C LEU A 130 4.06 -5.56 4.19
N ARG A 131 4.94 -6.49 4.58
CA ARG A 131 4.57 -7.89 4.85
C ARG A 131 3.58 -7.98 6.01
N ARG A 132 3.85 -7.30 7.14
CA ARG A 132 2.92 -7.24 8.28
C ARG A 132 1.56 -6.70 7.89
N ALA A 133 1.51 -5.66 7.06
CA ALA A 133 0.26 -5.10 6.56
C ALA A 133 -0.49 -6.11 5.69
N ARG A 134 0.21 -6.74 4.73
CA ARG A 134 -0.37 -7.73 3.81
C ARG A 134 -0.97 -8.91 4.57
N ASP A 135 -0.27 -9.43 5.57
CA ASP A 135 -0.74 -10.57 6.36
C ASP A 135 -2.02 -10.22 7.15
N LYS A 136 -2.15 -8.98 7.64
CA LYS A 136 -3.40 -8.49 8.25
C LYS A 136 -4.52 -8.31 7.23
N ILE A 137 -4.20 -7.82 6.03
CA ILE A 137 -5.16 -7.57 4.94
C ILE A 137 -5.69 -8.87 4.34
N LEU A 138 -4.84 -9.86 4.10
CA LEU A 138 -5.23 -11.12 3.46
C LEU A 138 -5.62 -12.21 4.46
N GLY A 139 -5.35 -11.98 5.75
CA GLY A 139 -5.24 -13.05 6.74
C GLY A 139 -3.86 -13.69 6.62
N ALA A 140 -3.37 -14.29 7.71
CA ALA A 140 -2.24 -15.21 7.59
C ALA A 140 -2.65 -16.24 6.52
N GLY A 141 -1.93 -16.28 5.41
CA GLY A 141 -2.11 -17.34 4.42
C GLY A 141 -2.02 -18.71 5.12
N PRO A 142 -2.54 -19.79 4.50
CA PRO A 142 -2.39 -21.13 5.04
C PRO A 142 -0.93 -21.46 5.37
#